data_AF-I0R502-F1
#
_entry.id   AF-I0R502-F1
#
_cell.length_a   1.000
_cell.length_b   1.000
_cell.length_c   1.000
_cell.angle_alpha   90.00
_cell.angle_beta   90.00
_cell.angle_gamma   90.00
#
_symmetry.space_group_name_H-M   'P 1'
#
loop_
_entity.id
_entity.type
_entity.pdbx_description
1 polymer ?
#
loop_
_entity_poly.entity_id
_entity_poly.type
_entity_poly.pdbx_seq_one_letter_code
_entity_poly.pdbx_strand_id
1 'polypeptide(L)'
;MVIGAGTVLDPETARAVILAGANYVVSPGLNVDTIKLCNRYRVPMLPGVMSPTEAITALEAGCDIIKVFPGNVVGPGAISSFKGPLPQGDFMPSGGVDVDNVDKWLKAGACAVGTGSSLTKGAKTGDFAAVTAKAREFVEAVAAARK
;
A
#
# COMPACT_ATOMS: atom_id res chain seq x y z
N MET A 1 15.56 9.33 1.38
CA MET A 1 14.94 8.16 0.72
C MET A 1 14.10 7.44 1.77
N VAL A 2 12.88 7.02 1.45
CA VAL A 2 12.05 6.22 2.36
C VAL A 2 12.02 4.81 1.81
N ILE A 3 12.49 3.83 2.58
CA ILE A 3 12.60 2.43 2.18
C ILE A 3 11.80 1.59 3.16
N GLY A 4 10.85 0.81 2.66
CA GLY A 4 10.07 -0.12 3.46
C GLY A 4 10.30 -1.57 3.05
N ALA A 5 9.75 -2.49 3.84
CA ALA A 5 9.74 -3.92 3.54
C ALA A 5 8.33 -4.41 3.23
N GLY A 6 8.18 -5.19 2.15
CA GLY A 6 6.93 -5.81 1.74
C GLY A 6 6.92 -7.32 1.98
N THR A 7 5.74 -7.93 1.89
CA THR A 7 5.55 -9.38 2.09
C THR A 7 5.98 -9.85 3.49
N VAL A 8 5.74 -9.01 4.50
CA VAL A 8 5.96 -9.39 5.89
C VAL A 8 4.73 -10.10 6.44
N LEU A 9 4.88 -11.34 6.88
CA LEU A 9 3.77 -12.23 7.24
C LEU A 9 3.57 -12.36 8.76
N ASP A 10 4.62 -12.09 9.54
CA ASP A 10 4.69 -12.40 10.96
C ASP A 10 5.54 -11.37 11.75
N PRO A 11 5.43 -11.35 13.09
CA PRO A 11 6.20 -10.47 13.95
C PRO A 11 7.71 -10.68 13.86
N GLU A 12 8.18 -11.90 13.64
CA GLU A 12 9.58 -12.26 13.55
C GLU A 12 10.25 -11.56 12.36
N THR A 13 9.61 -11.66 11.19
CA THR A 13 10.04 -11.01 9.95
C THR A 13 9.93 -9.49 10.08
N ALA A 14 8.84 -8.98 10.68
CA ALA A 14 8.69 -7.55 10.94
C ALA A 14 9.85 -7.02 11.80
N ARG A 15 10.21 -7.74 12.87
CA ARG A 15 11.36 -7.36 13.70
C ARG A 15 12.66 -7.38 12.90
N ALA A 16 12.90 -8.40 12.09
CA ALA A 16 14.11 -8.51 11.29
C ALA A 16 14.27 -7.31 10.33
N VAL A 17 13.21 -6.93 9.61
CA VAL A 17 13.26 -5.81 8.65
C VAL A 17 13.35 -4.45 9.34
N ILE A 18 12.73 -4.28 10.50
CA ILE A 18 12.86 -3.06 11.32
C ILE A 18 14.33 -2.89 11.74
N LEU A 19 14.97 -3.96 12.24
CA LEU A 19 16.39 -3.92 12.61
C LEU A 19 17.32 -3.73 11.41
N ALA A 20 16.90 -4.12 10.22
CA ALA A 20 17.60 -3.82 8.96
C ALA A 20 17.39 -2.37 8.46
N GLY A 21 16.58 -1.57 9.16
CA GLY A 21 16.38 -0.15 8.86
C GLY A 21 15.13 0.19 8.03
N ALA A 22 14.15 -0.72 7.92
CA ALA A 22 12.90 -0.42 7.24
C ALA A 22 12.15 0.75 7.90
N ASN A 23 11.76 1.74 7.11
CA ASN A 23 10.99 2.90 7.57
C ASN A 23 9.49 2.62 7.69
N TYR A 24 9.00 1.59 7.02
CA TYR A 24 7.62 1.09 7.13
C TYR A 24 7.55 -0.38 6.72
N VAL A 25 6.49 -1.06 7.11
CA VAL A 25 6.22 -2.47 6.83
C VAL A 25 4.90 -2.62 6.09
N VAL A 26 4.85 -3.51 5.10
CA VAL A 26 3.63 -3.84 4.35
C VAL A 26 3.43 -5.36 4.32
N SER A 27 2.19 -5.78 4.54
CA SER A 27 1.78 -7.19 4.44
C SER A 27 0.77 -7.41 3.31
N PRO A 28 0.66 -8.63 2.75
CA PRO A 28 -0.49 -9.01 1.93
C PRO A 28 -1.78 -9.20 2.75
N GLY A 29 -1.69 -9.38 4.07
CA GLY A 29 -2.85 -9.66 4.92
C GLY A 29 -2.80 -8.91 6.26
N LEU A 30 -3.75 -9.25 7.14
CA LEU A 30 -3.87 -8.70 8.48
C LEU A 30 -3.28 -9.66 9.52
N ASN A 31 -2.28 -9.20 10.27
CA ASN A 31 -1.76 -9.89 11.45
C ASN A 31 -1.63 -8.88 12.60
N VAL A 32 -2.47 -9.03 13.62
CA VAL A 32 -2.55 -8.09 14.75
C VAL A 32 -1.26 -8.08 15.57
N ASP A 33 -0.59 -9.22 15.71
CA ASP A 33 0.65 -9.30 16.47
C ASP A 33 1.82 -8.64 15.71
N THR A 34 1.81 -8.72 14.38
CA THR A 34 2.73 -7.95 13.53
C THR A 34 2.51 -6.45 13.70
N ILE A 35 1.25 -5.99 13.71
CA ILE A 35 0.90 -4.58 13.94
C ILE A 35 1.38 -4.12 15.32
N LYS A 36 1.07 -4.88 16.38
CA LYS A 36 1.52 -4.58 17.75
C LYS A 36 3.04 -4.47 17.84
N LEU A 37 3.77 -5.36 17.16
CA LEU A 37 5.23 -5.31 17.12
C LEU A 37 5.72 -4.04 16.41
N CYS A 38 5.22 -3.74 15.21
CA CYS A 38 5.57 -2.52 14.48
C CYS A 38 5.29 -1.25 15.30
N ASN A 39 4.12 -1.17 15.94
CA ASN A 39 3.74 -0.05 16.82
C ASN A 39 4.72 0.12 17.99
N ARG A 40 5.17 -0.97 18.61
CA ARG A 40 6.16 -0.94 19.70
C ARG A 40 7.48 -0.28 19.28
N TYR A 41 7.91 -0.51 18.05
CA TYR A 41 9.12 0.11 17.47
C TYR A 41 8.85 1.44 16.78
N ARG A 42 7.60 1.93 16.80
CA ARG A 42 7.15 3.15 16.09
C ARG A 42 7.45 3.11 14.59
N VAL A 43 7.30 1.94 13.98
CA VAL A 43 7.42 1.77 12.53
C VAL A 43 6.02 1.58 11.95
N PRO A 44 5.58 2.43 10.99
CA PRO A 44 4.27 2.28 10.36
C PRO A 44 4.09 0.90 9.73
N MET A 45 2.90 0.33 9.93
CA MET A 45 2.49 -0.96 9.37
C MET A 45 1.22 -0.78 8.52
N LEU A 46 1.28 -1.23 7.27
CA LEU A 46 0.17 -1.16 6.31
C LEU A 46 -0.32 -2.60 6.02
N PRO A 47 -1.30 -3.11 6.78
CA PRO A 47 -1.84 -4.45 6.59
C PRO A 47 -2.71 -4.52 5.33
N GLY A 48 -2.66 -5.65 4.64
CA GLY A 48 -3.54 -5.94 3.52
C GLY A 48 -4.91 -6.39 4.01
N VAL A 49 -5.99 -5.85 3.45
CA VAL A 49 -7.38 -6.23 3.78
C VAL A 49 -8.22 -6.39 2.51
N MET A 50 -9.29 -7.20 2.63
CA MET A 50 -10.31 -7.38 1.60
C MET A 50 -11.75 -7.19 2.14
N SER A 51 -11.94 -7.01 3.45
CA SER A 51 -13.25 -6.90 4.08
C SER A 51 -13.36 -5.80 5.13
N PRO A 52 -14.58 -5.29 5.43
CA PRO A 52 -14.80 -4.31 6.50
C PRO A 52 -14.33 -4.77 7.87
N THR A 53 -14.51 -6.05 8.22
CA THR A 53 -14.06 -6.61 9.51
C THR A 53 -12.55 -6.48 9.67
N GLU A 54 -11.80 -6.81 8.62
CA GLU A 54 -10.34 -6.66 8.64
C GLU A 54 -9.92 -5.19 8.72
N ALA A 55 -10.60 -4.31 7.99
CA ALA A 55 -10.33 -2.87 8.04
C ALA A 55 -10.58 -2.28 9.44
N ILE A 56 -11.70 -2.63 10.08
CA ILE A 56 -12.01 -2.21 11.46
C ILE A 56 -10.93 -2.73 12.41
N THR A 57 -10.57 -4.01 12.30
CA THR A 57 -9.52 -4.62 13.14
C THR A 57 -8.18 -3.89 12.99
N ALA A 58 -7.82 -3.48 11.77
CA ALA A 58 -6.61 -2.70 11.52
C ALA A 58 -6.67 -1.29 12.16
N LEU A 59 -7.81 -0.59 12.06
CA LEU A 59 -8.01 0.71 12.71
C LEU A 59 -7.91 0.60 14.23
N GLU A 60 -8.57 -0.40 14.83
CA GLU A 60 -8.51 -0.65 16.28
C GLU A 60 -7.10 -1.02 16.76
N ALA A 61 -6.32 -1.69 15.91
CA ALA A 61 -4.91 -1.98 16.17
C ALA A 61 -3.99 -0.76 15.98
N GLY A 62 -4.51 0.39 15.53
CA GLY A 62 -3.79 1.66 15.40
C GLY A 62 -3.07 1.85 14.06
N CYS A 63 -3.51 1.19 12.98
CA CYS A 63 -2.97 1.45 11.65
C CYS A 63 -3.56 2.72 11.03
N ASP A 64 -2.71 3.67 10.65
CA ASP A 64 -3.14 4.89 9.96
C ASP A 64 -3.55 4.63 8.51
N ILE A 65 -2.80 3.77 7.79
CA ILE A 65 -3.06 3.44 6.39
C ILE A 65 -3.35 1.95 6.23
N ILE A 66 -4.46 1.63 5.59
CA ILE A 66 -4.91 0.28 5.32
C ILE A 66 -4.73 -0.03 3.84
N LYS A 67 -4.02 -1.12 3.54
CA LYS A 67 -3.78 -1.55 2.15
C LYS A 67 -4.97 -2.37 1.66
N VAL A 68 -5.66 -1.90 0.63
CA VAL A 68 -6.69 -2.67 -0.08
C VAL A 68 -5.99 -3.56 -1.10
N PHE A 69 -6.03 -4.88 -0.88
CA PHE A 69 -5.24 -5.83 -1.67
C PHE A 69 -5.91 -7.20 -1.74
N PRO A 70 -5.93 -7.88 -2.91
CA PRO A 70 -5.33 -7.47 -4.19
C PRO A 70 -6.25 -6.55 -5.02
N GLY A 71 -5.72 -5.38 -5.41
CA GLY A 71 -6.46 -4.31 -6.08
C GLY A 71 -7.05 -4.68 -7.45
N ASN A 72 -6.41 -5.58 -8.20
CA ASN A 72 -6.91 -6.06 -9.49
C ASN A 72 -8.17 -6.93 -9.37
N VAL A 73 -8.42 -7.50 -8.18
CA VAL A 73 -9.64 -8.29 -7.92
C VAL A 73 -10.79 -7.39 -7.49
N VAL A 74 -10.52 -6.42 -6.61
CA VAL A 74 -11.57 -5.59 -5.99
C VAL A 74 -11.90 -4.32 -6.79
N GLY A 75 -10.95 -3.80 -7.56
CA GLY A 75 -11.09 -2.62 -8.40
C GLY A 75 -11.24 -1.28 -7.65
N PRO A 76 -11.20 -0.14 -8.37
CA PRO A 76 -11.23 1.21 -7.77
C PRO A 76 -12.43 1.49 -6.86
N GLY A 77 -13.60 0.95 -7.20
CA GLY A 77 -14.82 1.13 -6.41
C GLY A 77 -14.71 0.60 -4.98
N ALA A 78 -13.78 -0.32 -4.70
CA ALA A 78 -13.55 -0.82 -3.35
C ALA A 78 -13.19 0.30 -2.38
N ILE A 79 -12.40 1.29 -2.79
CA ILE A 79 -12.00 2.40 -1.92
C ILE A 79 -13.22 3.19 -1.45
N SER A 80 -14.09 3.61 -2.37
CA SER A 80 -15.33 4.31 -2.01
C SER A 80 -16.24 3.45 -1.15
N SER A 81 -16.31 2.13 -1.41
CA SER A 81 -17.10 1.19 -0.62
C SER A 81 -16.60 1.03 0.81
N PHE A 82 -15.28 1.11 1.04
CA PHE A 82 -14.70 1.12 2.39
C PHE A 82 -14.93 2.47 3.09
N LYS A 83 -14.74 3.59 2.39
CA LYS A 83 -14.92 4.94 2.97
C LYS A 83 -16.36 5.28 3.31
N GLY A 84 -17.35 4.64 2.70
CA GLY A 84 -18.76 4.80 3.07
C GLY A 84 -19.03 4.55 4.56
N PRO A 85 -18.78 3.33 5.07
CA PRO A 85 -18.93 3.00 6.49
C PRO A 85 -17.72 3.41 7.36
N LEU A 86 -16.52 3.60 6.78
CA LEU A 86 -15.29 3.94 7.51
C LEU A 86 -14.66 5.23 6.97
N PRO A 87 -15.34 6.39 7.07
CA PRO A 87 -14.87 7.65 6.47
C PRO A 87 -13.55 8.15 7.08
N GLN A 88 -13.25 7.77 8.32
CA GLN A 88 -12.01 8.08 9.02
C GLN A 88 -10.81 7.22 8.58
N GLY A 89 -11.04 6.15 7.81
CA GLY A 89 -9.97 5.27 7.35
C GLY A 89 -9.25 5.84 6.13
N ASP A 90 -7.92 5.79 6.16
CA ASP A 90 -7.09 6.05 5.00
C ASP A 90 -6.74 4.75 4.30
N PHE A 91 -7.15 4.64 3.03
CA PHE A 91 -7.00 3.43 2.24
C PHE A 91 -6.04 3.65 1.07
N MET A 92 -5.17 2.67 0.83
CA MET A 92 -4.23 2.65 -0.29
C MET A 92 -4.38 1.33 -1.07
N PRO A 93 -4.75 1.33 -2.36
CA PRO A 93 -4.80 0.12 -3.15
C PRO A 93 -3.41 -0.32 -3.58
N SER A 94 -3.23 -1.63 -3.72
CA SER A 94 -2.03 -2.23 -4.31
C SER A 94 -2.41 -3.47 -5.11
N GLY A 95 -1.66 -3.73 -6.19
CA GLY A 95 -1.94 -4.83 -7.12
C GLY A 95 -2.87 -4.37 -8.25
N GLY A 96 -2.41 -4.43 -9.50
CA GLY A 96 -3.16 -3.93 -10.66
C GLY A 96 -3.17 -2.42 -10.86
N VAL A 97 -2.46 -1.65 -10.02
CA VAL A 97 -2.30 -0.20 -10.19
C VAL A 97 -1.33 0.09 -11.34
N ASP A 98 -1.74 0.94 -12.27
CA ASP A 98 -0.92 1.43 -13.38
C ASP A 98 -1.23 2.91 -13.70
N VAL A 99 -0.42 3.51 -14.57
CA VAL A 99 -0.52 4.92 -14.99
C VAL A 99 -1.91 5.24 -15.57
N ASP A 100 -2.52 4.28 -16.26
CA ASP A 100 -3.83 4.43 -16.92
C ASP A 100 -5.05 4.35 -15.97
N ASN A 101 -4.82 4.01 -14.71
CA ASN A 101 -5.90 3.80 -13.74
C ASN A 101 -5.67 4.46 -12.38
N VAL A 102 -4.49 5.07 -12.16
CA VAL A 102 -4.18 5.77 -10.91
C VAL A 102 -5.20 6.86 -10.55
N ASP A 103 -5.73 7.55 -11.56
CA ASP A 103 -6.74 8.59 -11.37
C ASP A 103 -8.05 8.02 -10.80
N LYS A 104 -8.45 6.82 -11.25
CA LYS A 104 -9.67 6.14 -10.78
C LYS A 104 -9.55 5.81 -9.29
N TRP A 105 -8.39 5.33 -8.85
CA TRP A 105 -8.13 5.03 -7.44
C TRP A 105 -8.13 6.28 -6.56
N LEU A 106 -7.46 7.35 -7.00
CA LEU A 106 -7.37 8.58 -6.25
C LEU A 106 -8.73 9.30 -6.16
N LYS A 107 -9.49 9.37 -7.27
CA LYS A 107 -10.85 9.94 -7.29
C LYS A 107 -11.84 9.15 -6.43
N ALA A 108 -11.62 7.84 -6.25
CA ALA A 108 -12.40 7.02 -5.33
C ALA A 108 -12.10 7.30 -3.84
N GLY A 109 -11.09 8.13 -3.54
CA GLY A 109 -10.75 8.59 -2.20
C GLY A 109 -9.51 7.95 -1.57
N ALA A 110 -8.66 7.28 -2.37
CA ALA A 110 -7.43 6.66 -1.89
C ALA A 110 -6.41 7.74 -1.48
N CYS A 111 -5.76 7.57 -0.33
CA CYS A 111 -4.78 8.54 0.16
C CYS A 111 -3.43 8.44 -0.60
N ALA A 112 -3.10 7.24 -1.07
CA ALA A 112 -1.92 6.90 -1.84
C ALA A 112 -2.21 5.69 -2.74
N VAL A 113 -1.29 5.32 -3.63
CA VAL A 113 -1.39 4.10 -4.43
C VAL A 113 -0.08 3.31 -4.37
N GLY A 114 -0.17 1.98 -4.39
CA GLY A 114 0.97 1.06 -4.44
C GLY A 114 1.13 0.41 -5.81
N THR A 115 2.25 0.67 -6.49
CA THR A 115 2.65 0.01 -7.73
C THR A 115 3.81 -0.97 -7.50
N GLY A 116 3.94 -1.98 -8.37
CA GLY A 116 4.92 -3.05 -8.23
C GLY A 116 5.59 -3.42 -9.55
N SER A 117 5.11 -4.50 -10.17
CA SER A 117 5.69 -5.06 -11.39
C SER A 117 5.61 -4.13 -12.60
N SER A 118 4.58 -3.30 -12.70
CA SER A 118 4.43 -2.31 -13.78
C SER A 118 5.57 -1.28 -13.76
N LEU A 119 5.93 -0.79 -12.57
CA LEU A 119 7.05 0.13 -12.37
C LEU A 119 8.42 -0.52 -12.64
N THR A 120 8.62 -1.75 -12.16
CA THR A 120 9.94 -2.39 -12.11
C THR A 120 10.27 -3.30 -13.30
N LYS A 121 9.39 -3.37 -14.33
CA LYS A 121 9.54 -4.30 -15.47
C LYS A 121 10.90 -4.21 -16.17
N GLY A 122 11.41 -2.99 -16.41
CA GLY A 122 12.70 -2.77 -17.07
C GLY A 122 13.90 -3.31 -16.29
N ALA A 123 13.83 -3.36 -14.96
CA ALA A 123 14.92 -3.88 -14.13
C ALA A 123 15.21 -5.37 -14.39
N LYS A 124 14.21 -6.15 -14.83
CA LYS A 124 14.40 -7.57 -15.18
C LYS A 124 15.37 -7.78 -16.35
N THR A 125 15.51 -6.77 -17.22
CA THR A 125 16.38 -6.79 -18.39
C THR A 125 17.55 -5.82 -18.26
N GLY A 126 17.78 -5.24 -17.06
CA GLY A 126 18.81 -4.23 -16.81
C GLY A 126 18.49 -2.83 -17.37
N ASP A 127 17.28 -2.61 -17.88
CA ASP A 127 16.84 -1.32 -18.42
C ASP A 127 16.31 -0.41 -17.31
N PHE A 128 17.23 0.19 -16.55
CA PHE A 128 16.90 1.14 -15.50
C PHE A 128 16.43 2.50 -16.05
N ALA A 129 16.70 2.80 -17.32
CA ALA A 129 16.19 3.99 -17.99
C ALA A 129 14.66 3.88 -18.17
N ALA A 130 14.16 2.71 -18.58
CA ALA A 130 12.73 2.44 -18.65
C ALA A 130 12.05 2.52 -17.28
N VAL A 131 12.69 2.02 -16.20
CA VAL A 131 12.16 2.17 -14.83
C VAL A 131 12.05 3.64 -14.45
N THR A 132 13.07 4.45 -14.77
CA THR A 132 13.08 5.90 -14.50
C THR A 132 11.98 6.62 -15.28
N ALA A 133 11.81 6.30 -16.56
CA ALA A 133 10.75 6.88 -17.40
C ALA A 133 9.37 6.53 -16.84
N LYS A 134 9.14 5.25 -16.51
CA LYS A 134 7.88 4.80 -15.92
C LYS A 134 7.59 5.45 -14.57
N ALA A 135 8.61 5.64 -13.73
CA ALA A 135 8.46 6.35 -12.46
C ALA A 135 7.98 7.81 -12.67
N ARG A 136 8.53 8.51 -13.68
CA ARG A 136 8.09 9.87 -14.02
C ARG A 136 6.64 9.91 -14.47
N GLU A 137 6.23 8.97 -15.32
CA GLU A 137 4.83 8.85 -15.76
C GLU A 137 3.87 8.67 -14.57
N PHE A 138 4.20 7.82 -13.59
CA PHE A 138 3.39 7.67 -12.38
C PHE A 138 3.29 8.97 -11.58
N VAL A 139 4.41 9.68 -11.38
CA VAL A 139 4.43 10.94 -10.62
C VAL A 139 3.57 12.00 -11.32
N GLU A 140 3.68 12.13 -12.64
CA GLU A 140 2.87 13.05 -13.43
C GLU A 140 1.39 12.70 -13.38
N ALA A 141 1.03 11.43 -13.52
CA ALA A 141 -0.35 10.98 -13.46
C ALA A 141 -0.99 11.17 -12.08
N VAL A 142 -0.24 10.91 -10.99
CA VAL A 142 -0.69 11.21 -9.61
C VAL A 142 -0.87 12.72 -9.41
N ALA A 143 0.07 13.54 -9.88
CA ALA A 143 -0.04 14.99 -9.78
C ALA A 143 -1.23 15.54 -10.56
N ALA A 144 -1.52 15.01 -11.75
CA ALA A 144 -2.68 15.39 -12.54
C ALA A 144 -4.00 14.96 -11.89
N ALA A 145 -4.06 13.77 -11.29
CA ALA A 145 -5.26 13.24 -10.64
C ALA A 145 -5.62 13.92 -9.30
N ARG A 146 -4.68 14.64 -8.68
CA ARG A 146 -4.87 15.39 -7.43
C ARG A 146 -5.27 16.85 -7.63
N LYS A 147 -5.29 17.34 -8.87
CA LYS A 147 -5.84 18.65 -9.22
C LYS A 147 -7.36 18.58 -9.25
#